data_AF-A0A916L7W1-F1
#
_entry.id   AF-A0A916L7W1-F1
#
_cell.length_a   1.000
_cell.length_b   1.000
_cell.length_c   1.000
_cell.angle_alpha   90.00
_cell.angle_beta   90.00
_cell.angle_gamma   90.00
#
_symmetry.space_group_name_H-M   'P 1'
#
loop_
_entity.id
_entity.type
_entity.pdbx_description
1 polymer ?
#
loop_
_entity_poly.entity_id
_entity_poly.type
_entity_poly.pdbx_seq_one_letter_code
_entity_poly.pdbx_strand_id
1 'polypeptide(L)'
;MKGLSEPEKALVRANALKTLNASRFPHIRFTTEAIAQTGNGYRLTGKLHIRGKSREHVIDLHTEDLGAAWRISADTTVRQSNYGVKPYSLLMGSIRVADEVSVAFTAVRAKDD
;
A
#
# COMPACT_ATOMS: atom_id res chain seq x y z
N MET A 1 -3.71 14.45 19.23
CA MET A 1 -2.62 13.51 19.56
C MET A 1 -1.29 14.21 19.27
N LYS A 2 -0.32 14.12 20.17
CA LYS A 2 1.06 14.53 19.87
C LYS A 2 1.63 13.54 18.86
N GLY A 3 2.15 14.02 17.74
CA GLY A 3 2.83 13.17 16.76
C GLY A 3 4.11 12.56 17.35
N LEU A 4 4.61 11.50 16.69
CA LEU A 4 5.90 10.88 17.05
C LEU A 4 7.05 11.89 16.88
N SER A 5 8.00 11.88 17.80
CA SER A 5 9.30 12.55 17.67
C SER A 5 10.18 11.89 16.59
N GLU A 6 11.24 12.56 16.14
CA GLU A 6 12.16 12.00 15.15
C GLU A 6 12.82 10.67 15.58
N PRO A 7 13.32 10.52 16.83
CA PRO A 7 13.84 9.23 17.29
C PRO A 7 12.77 8.12 17.27
N GLU A 8 11.53 8.44 17.64
CA GLU A 8 10.42 7.47 17.62
C GLU A 8 10.08 7.07 16.19
N LYS A 9 10.03 8.01 15.24
CA LYS A 9 9.84 7.72 13.81
C LYS A 9 10.94 6.80 13.26
N ALA A 10 12.20 7.07 13.61
CA ALA A 10 13.33 6.24 13.18
C ALA A 10 13.22 4.80 13.73
N LEU A 11 12.85 4.63 14.99
CA LEU A 11 12.63 3.32 15.60
C LEU A 11 11.45 2.57 14.96
N VAL A 12 10.33 3.25 14.73
CA VAL A 12 9.16 2.66 14.05
C VAL A 12 9.52 2.22 12.63
N ARG A 13 10.28 3.04 11.89
CA ARG A 13 10.77 2.70 10.55
C ARG A 13 11.67 1.46 10.58
N ALA A 14 12.62 1.38 11.51
CA ALA A 14 13.50 0.23 11.65
C ALA A 14 12.70 -1.07 11.94
N ASN A 15 11.71 -1.00 12.83
CA ASN A 15 10.82 -2.12 13.13
C ASN A 15 9.98 -2.55 11.91
N ALA A 16 9.45 -1.60 11.14
CA ALA A 16 8.70 -1.89 9.92
C ALA A 16 9.58 -2.59 8.88
N LEU A 17 10.79 -2.07 8.60
CA LEU A 17 11.74 -2.67 7.66
C LEU A 17 12.15 -4.10 8.06
N LYS A 18 12.41 -4.31 9.36
CA LYS A 18 12.72 -5.64 9.91
C LYS A 18 11.54 -6.60 9.74
N THR A 19 10.33 -6.14 10.04
CA THR A 19 9.08 -6.93 9.96
C THR A 19 8.76 -7.35 8.52
N LEU A 20 9.03 -6.46 7.56
CA LEU A 20 8.91 -6.73 6.12
C LEU A 20 10.08 -7.54 5.55
N ASN A 21 11.16 -7.74 6.31
CA ASN A 21 12.41 -8.34 5.85
C ASN A 21 12.96 -7.65 4.59
N ALA A 22 13.03 -6.31 4.64
CA ALA A 22 13.37 -5.46 3.50
C ALA A 22 14.79 -5.70 2.95
N SER A 23 15.71 -6.23 3.75
CA SER A 23 17.05 -6.61 3.27
C SER A 23 17.01 -7.76 2.26
N ARG A 24 16.03 -8.67 2.37
CA ARG A 24 15.83 -9.79 1.44
C ARG A 24 14.76 -9.48 0.39
N PHE A 25 13.74 -8.70 0.76
CA PHE A 25 12.61 -8.35 -0.11
C PHE A 25 12.48 -6.82 -0.20
N PRO A 26 13.31 -6.14 -1.02
CA PRO A 26 13.42 -4.69 -1.02
C PRO A 26 12.21 -3.98 -1.66
N HIS A 27 11.35 -4.72 -2.38
CA HIS A 27 10.22 -4.16 -3.10
C HIS A 27 8.90 -4.82 -2.71
N ILE A 28 7.86 -3.97 -2.63
CA ILE A 28 6.45 -4.36 -2.74
C ILE A 28 6.03 -4.01 -4.16
N ARG A 29 5.37 -4.94 -4.86
CA ARG A 29 5.01 -4.75 -6.27
C ARG A 29 3.60 -5.23 -6.54
N PHE A 30 2.79 -4.36 -7.13
CA PHE A 30 1.53 -4.74 -7.77
C PHE A 30 1.75 -4.86 -9.27
N THR A 31 1.29 -5.96 -9.88
CA THR A 31 1.34 -6.17 -11.33
C THR A 31 -0.07 -6.44 -11.81
N THR A 32 -0.61 -5.54 -12.64
CA THR A 32 -1.94 -5.66 -13.23
C THR A 32 -1.97 -6.76 -14.28
N GLU A 33 -3.01 -7.60 -14.24
CA GLU A 33 -3.28 -8.68 -15.20
C GLU A 33 -4.51 -8.36 -16.07
N ALA A 34 -5.46 -7.59 -15.54
CA ALA A 34 -6.62 -7.12 -16.29
C ALA A 34 -7.03 -5.71 -15.85
N ILE A 35 -7.54 -4.93 -16.81
CA ILE A 35 -8.06 -3.57 -16.60
C ILE A 35 -9.47 -3.52 -17.17
N ALA A 36 -10.44 -3.14 -16.34
CA ALA A 36 -11.82 -2.90 -16.75
C ALA A 36 -12.19 -1.44 -16.49
N GLN A 37 -12.84 -0.79 -17.45
CA GLN A 37 -13.36 0.57 -17.26
C GLN A 37 -14.54 0.56 -16.29
N THR A 38 -14.61 1.58 -15.44
CA THR A 38 -15.74 1.84 -14.54
C THR A 38 -16.33 3.22 -14.84
N GLY A 39 -17.43 3.59 -14.17
CA GLY A 39 -18.04 4.91 -14.36
C GLY A 39 -17.15 6.10 -13.93
N ASN A 40 -16.13 5.85 -13.10
CA ASN A 40 -15.27 6.88 -12.51
C ASN A 40 -13.77 6.58 -12.65
N GLY A 41 -13.38 5.65 -13.51
CA GLY A 41 -11.99 5.27 -13.73
C GLY A 41 -11.85 3.81 -14.17
N TYR A 42 -11.07 3.02 -13.43
CA TYR A 42 -10.73 1.64 -13.79
C TYR A 42 -10.71 0.70 -12.58
N ARG A 43 -11.11 -0.55 -12.80
CA ARG A 43 -10.84 -1.67 -11.89
C ARG A 43 -9.62 -2.43 -12.40
N LEU A 44 -8.57 -2.46 -11.58
CA LEU A 44 -7.34 -3.19 -11.85
C LEU A 44 -7.37 -4.51 -11.08
N THR A 45 -7.34 -5.64 -11.79
CA THR A 45 -7.14 -6.97 -11.18
C THR A 45 -5.71 -7.40 -11.44
N GLY A 46 -5.00 -7.85 -10.40
CA GLY A 46 -3.63 -8.30 -10.57
C GLY A 46 -3.06 -9.00 -9.34
N LYS A 47 -1.73 -9.15 -9.33
CA LYS A 47 -0.99 -9.75 -8.21
C LYS A 47 -0.24 -8.71 -7.40
N LEU A 48 -0.48 -8.72 -6.09
CA LEU A 48 0.29 -7.98 -5.10
C LEU A 48 1.36 -8.90 -4.49
N HIS A 49 2.61 -8.48 -4.58
CA HIS A 49 3.78 -9.18 -4.05
C HIS A 49 4.33 -8.43 -2.84
N ILE A 50 4.34 -9.08 -1.67
CA ILE A 50 4.91 -8.57 -0.42
C ILE A 50 5.69 -9.69 0.25
N ARG A 51 6.94 -9.42 0.66
CA ARG A 51 7.77 -10.35 1.45
C ARG A 51 7.83 -11.77 0.85
N GLY A 52 8.06 -11.84 -0.46
CA GLY A 52 8.18 -13.11 -1.20
C GLY A 52 6.88 -13.91 -1.36
N LYS A 53 5.72 -13.37 -0.94
CA LYS A 53 4.40 -13.97 -1.20
C LYS A 53 3.64 -13.15 -2.22
N SER A 54 2.92 -13.83 -3.12
CA SER A 54 2.05 -13.23 -4.13
C SER A 54 0.61 -13.61 -3.86
N ARG A 55 -0.30 -12.65 -4.01
CA ARG A 55 -1.75 -12.88 -3.92
C ARG A 55 -2.48 -12.02 -4.93
N GLU A 56 -3.65 -12.48 -5.34
CA GLU A 56 -4.58 -11.65 -6.10
C GLU A 56 -5.01 -10.44 -5.26
N HIS A 57 -5.11 -9.30 -5.92
CA HIS A 57 -5.55 -8.06 -5.34
C HIS A 57 -6.26 -7.23 -6.40
N VAL A 58 -7.36 -6.59 -6.01
CA VAL A 58 -8.14 -5.71 -6.87
C VAL A 58 -8.01 -4.29 -6.35
N ILE A 59 -7.75 -3.34 -7.25
CA ILE A 59 -7.65 -1.92 -6.94
C ILE A 59 -8.66 -1.17 -7.81
N ASP A 60 -9.55 -0.43 -7.17
CA ASP A 60 -10.42 0.52 -7.85
C ASP A 60 -9.70 1.87 -7.94
N LEU A 61 -9.39 2.27 -9.17
CA LEU A 61 -8.64 3.46 -9.52
C LEU A 61 -9.62 4.54 -10.00
N HIS A 62 -9.61 5.71 -9.35
CA HIS A 62 -10.33 6.88 -9.79
C HIS A 62 -9.46 7.73 -10.72
N THR A 63 -10.07 8.28 -11.77
CA THR A 63 -9.40 9.20 -12.70
C THR A 63 -10.22 10.47 -12.87
N GLU A 64 -9.55 11.62 -12.78
CA GLU A 64 -10.13 12.93 -12.98
C GLU A 64 -9.37 13.67 -14.09
N ASP A 65 -10.12 14.21 -15.05
CA ASP A 65 -9.57 15.03 -16.12
C ASP A 65 -9.30 16.46 -15.63
N LEU A 66 -8.04 16.89 -15.69
CA LEU A 66 -7.60 18.25 -15.33
C LEU A 66 -7.27 19.11 -16.56
N GLY A 67 -7.72 18.73 -17.75
CA GLY A 67 -7.36 19.37 -19.01
C GLY A 67 -6.08 18.77 -19.59
N ALA A 68 -4.91 19.32 -19.24
CA ALA A 68 -3.60 18.86 -19.74
C ALA A 68 -3.03 17.66 -18.97
N ALA A 69 -3.71 17.19 -17.93
CA ALA A 69 -3.26 16.10 -17.09
C ALA A 69 -4.43 15.26 -16.56
N TRP A 70 -4.12 14.05 -16.12
CA TRP A 70 -4.98 13.20 -15.33
C TRP A 70 -4.55 13.27 -13.86
N ARG A 71 -5.52 13.40 -12.95
CA ARG A 71 -5.31 12.99 -11.55
C ARG A 71 -5.80 11.57 -11.38
N ILE A 72 -4.99 10.76 -10.73
CA ILE A 72 -5.23 9.35 -10.50
C ILE A 72 -5.18 9.11 -9.00
N SER A 73 -6.20 8.47 -8.42
CA SER A 73 -6.22 8.10 -7.00
C SER A 73 -6.76 6.70 -6.78
N ALA A 74 -6.35 6.08 -5.67
CA ALA A 74 -6.88 4.81 -5.23
C ALA A 74 -6.73 4.67 -3.71
N ASP A 75 -7.68 3.97 -3.12
CA ASP A 75 -7.62 3.52 -1.73
C ASP A 75 -7.82 2.01 -1.73
N THR A 76 -6.93 1.28 -1.06
CA THR A 76 -7.05 -0.17 -0.92
C THR A 76 -6.60 -0.65 0.45
N THR A 77 -7.14 -1.76 0.91
CA THR A 77 -6.77 -2.38 2.19
C THR A 77 -5.97 -3.66 1.95
N VAL A 78 -4.81 -3.73 2.58
CA VAL A 78 -3.92 -4.90 2.55
C VAL A 78 -3.88 -5.52 3.95
N ARG A 79 -4.23 -6.80 4.07
CA ARG A 79 -4.03 -7.57 5.30
C ARG A 79 -2.59 -8.09 5.37
N GLN A 80 -1.82 -7.63 6.34
CA GLN A 80 -0.39 -7.96 6.47
C GLN A 80 -0.14 -9.45 6.74
N SER A 81 -0.96 -10.07 7.59
CA SER A 81 -0.85 -11.49 7.95
C SER A 81 -1.01 -12.44 6.75
N ASN A 82 -1.75 -12.04 5.71
CA ASN A 82 -1.84 -12.79 4.46
C ASN A 82 -0.48 -12.98 3.78
N TYR A 83 0.46 -12.06 4.01
CA TYR A 83 1.83 -12.08 3.48
C TYR A 83 2.85 -12.65 4.47
N GLY A 84 2.40 -13.21 5.59
CA GLY A 84 3.25 -13.73 6.66
C GLY A 84 3.98 -12.64 7.44
N VAL A 85 3.48 -11.40 7.38
CA VAL A 85 3.93 -10.30 8.22
C VAL A 85 3.14 -10.36 9.53
N LYS A 86 3.83 -10.55 10.65
CA LYS A 86 3.20 -10.53 11.98
C LYS A 86 3.02 -9.07 12.42
N PRO A 87 1.80 -8.61 12.73
CA PRO A 87 1.60 -7.25 13.21
C PRO A 87 2.40 -6.99 14.49
N TYR A 88 3.04 -5.83 14.56
CA TYR A 88 3.83 -5.44 15.71
C TYR A 88 2.95 -5.17 16.93
N SER A 89 3.41 -5.54 18.13
CA SER A 89 2.69 -5.32 19.38
C SER A 89 3.64 -5.00 20.53
N LEU A 90 3.18 -4.16 21.47
CA LEU A 90 3.85 -3.76 22.70
C LEU A 90 3.01 -4.14 23.93
N LEU A 91 3.62 -4.07 25.12
CA LEU A 91 2.94 -4.24 26.42
C LEU A 91 2.11 -5.53 26.50
N MET A 92 2.69 -6.68 26.18
CA MET A 92 1.98 -7.98 26.12
C MET A 92 0.70 -7.97 25.25
N GLY A 93 0.63 -7.08 24.27
CA GLY A 93 -0.48 -6.98 23.32
C GLY A 93 -1.49 -5.88 23.62
N SER A 94 -1.34 -5.11 24.70
CA SER A 94 -2.22 -3.97 25.00
C SER A 94 -2.15 -2.86 23.95
N ILE A 95 -1.03 -2.78 23.20
CA ILE A 95 -0.89 -1.90 22.03
C ILE A 95 -0.50 -2.78 20.84
N ARG A 96 -1.25 -2.69 19.74
CA ARG A 96 -1.03 -3.50 18.54
C ARG A 96 -1.26 -2.67 17.29
N VAL A 97 -0.37 -2.84 16.31
CA VAL A 97 -0.58 -2.34 14.94
C VAL A 97 -1.68 -3.16 14.29
N ALA A 98 -2.66 -2.51 13.68
CA ALA A 98 -3.72 -3.18 12.95
C ALA A 98 -3.16 -4.13 11.88
N ASP A 99 -3.79 -5.29 11.71
CA ASP A 99 -3.39 -6.24 10.66
C ASP A 99 -3.79 -5.73 9.27
N GLU A 100 -4.89 -4.99 9.19
CA GLU A 100 -5.31 -4.26 7.99
C GLU A 100 -4.57 -2.94 7.87
N VAL A 101 -4.02 -2.70 6.68
CA VAL A 101 -3.31 -1.47 6.32
C VAL A 101 -4.01 -0.86 5.13
N SER A 102 -4.56 0.33 5.31
CA SER A 102 -5.04 1.14 4.20
C SER A 102 -3.86 1.79 3.49
N VAL A 103 -3.85 1.68 2.17
CA VAL A 103 -2.89 2.29 1.26
C VAL A 103 -3.67 3.26 0.38
N ALA A 104 -3.37 4.55 0.54
CA ALA A 104 -3.87 5.60 -0.32
C ALA A 104 -2.79 5.97 -1.34
N PHE A 105 -3.20 6.14 -2.59
CA PHE A 105 -2.34 6.56 -3.68
C PHE A 105 -2.94 7.80 -4.35
N THR A 106 -2.08 8.74 -4.73
CA THR A 106 -2.45 9.86 -5.60
C THR A 106 -1.27 10.20 -6.50
N ALA A 107 -1.55 10.39 -7.78
CA ALA A 107 -0.58 10.87 -8.76
C ALA A 107 -1.24 11.82 -9.75
N VAL A 108 -0.41 12.67 -10.36
CA VAL A 108 -0.79 13.49 -11.52
C VAL A 108 0.09 13.07 -12.68
N ARG A 109 -0.53 12.79 -13.83
CA ARG A 109 0.15 12.39 -15.06
C ARG A 109 -0.27 13.35 -16.17
N ALA A 110 0.69 14.05 -16.76
CA ALA A 110 0.43 14.84 -17.97
C ALA A 110 -0.15 13.94 -19.05
N LYS A 111 -1.12 14.45 -19.81
CA LYS A 111 -1.51 13.84 -21.07
C LYS A 111 -0.36 14.13 -22.02
N ASP A 112 0.29 13.08 -22.50
CA ASP A 112 1.29 13.24 -23.55
C ASP A 112 0.56 13.87 -24.75
N ASP A 113 1.16 14.89 -25.39
CA ASP A 113 0.61 15.56 -26.59
C ASP A 113 0.53 14.60 -27.79
#